data_AF-A0ABD5N3T1-F1
#
_entry.id   AF-A0ABD5N3T1-F1
#
_cell.length_a   1.000
_cell.length_b   1.000
_cell.length_c   1.000
_cell.angle_alpha   90.00
_cell.angle_beta   90.00
_cell.angle_gamma   90.00
#
_symmetry.space_group_name_H-M   'P 1'
#
loop_
_entity.id
_entity.type
_entity.pdbx_description
1 polymer ?
#
loop_
_entity_poly.entity_id
_entity_poly.type
_entity_poly.pdbx_seq_one_letter_code
_entity_poly.pdbx_strand_id
1 'polypeptide(L)' 'MALRNIGTKAKEFTSECIRVLKITKKPTKEEYKVIVKVAGLGMVIIGLIGFIIVMIKTILFE' A
#
# COMPACT_ATOMS: atom_id res chain seq x y z
N MET A 1 26.72 -16.27 25.61
CA MET A 1 27.23 -16.37 24.21
C MET A 1 26.14 -16.20 23.15
N ALA A 2 24.89 -16.63 23.38
CA ALA A 2 23.78 -16.51 22.42
C ALA A 2 23.31 -15.07 22.11
N LEU A 3 23.40 -14.13 23.07
CA LEU A 3 22.84 -12.77 22.91
C LEU A 3 23.61 -11.85 21.96
N ARG A 4 24.92 -12.07 21.76
CA ARG A 4 25.73 -11.30 20.78
C ARG A 4 25.36 -11.59 19.33
N ASN A 5 24.67 -12.71 19.06
CA ASN A 5 24.35 -13.16 17.71
C ASN A 5 23.08 -12.51 17.15
N ILE A 6 22.13 -12.08 17.98
CA ILE A 6 20.88 -11.46 17.49
C ILE A 6 21.15 -10.08 16.86
N GLY A 7 22.02 -9.29 17.49
CA GLY A 7 22.34 -7.93 17.05
C GLY A 7 23.14 -7.88 15.75
N THR A 8 24.00 -8.88 15.51
CA THR A 8 24.73 -9.02 14.24
C THR A 8 23.82 -9.48 13.11
N LYS A 9 22.90 -10.42 13.38
CA LYS A 9 21.92 -10.91 12.38
C LYS A 9 20.92 -9.83 11.96
N ALA A 10 20.46 -8.99 12.88
CA ALA A 10 19.59 -7.86 12.55
C ALA A 10 20.30 -6.80 11.68
N LYS A 11 21.59 -6.53 11.94
CA LYS A 11 22.41 -5.64 11.10
C LYS A 11 22.61 -6.20 9.69
N GLU A 12 22.93 -7.50 9.58
CA GLU A 12 23.05 -8.20 8.30
C GLU A 12 21.74 -8.13 7.51
N PHE A 13 20.60 -8.47 8.14
CA PHE A 13 19.29 -8.40 7.50
C PHE A 13 18.95 -6.99 7.00
N THR A 14 19.19 -5.97 7.83
CA THR A 14 18.96 -4.57 7.45
C THR A 14 19.82 -4.16 6.25
N SER A 15 21.10 -4.57 6.24
CA SER A 15 22.01 -4.31 5.12
C SER A 15 21.51 -4.94 3.82
N GLU A 16 21.03 -6.18 3.87
CA GLU A 16 20.48 -6.87 2.71
C GLU A 16 19.17 -6.23 2.22
N CYS A 17 18.26 -5.82 3.13
CA CYS A 17 17.05 -5.09 2.76
C CYS A 17 17.36 -3.78 2.02
N ILE A 18 18.37 -3.02 2.48
CA ILE A 18 18.77 -1.77 1.83
C ILE A 18 19.31 -2.04 0.42
N ARG A 19 20.05 -3.14 0.20
CA ARG A 19 20.52 -3.51 -1.15
C ARG A 19 19.35 -3.81 -2.08
N VAL A 20 18.36 -4.57 -1.61
CA VAL A 20 17.15 -4.87 -2.39
C VAL A 20 16.40 -3.58 -2.76
N LEU A 21 16.17 -2.68 -1.80
CA LEU A 21 15.51 -1.41 -2.05
C LEU A 21 16.26 -0.52 -3.06
N LYS A 22 17.60 -0.58 -3.08
CA LYS A 22 18.42 0.15 -4.07
C LYS A 22 18.31 -0.44 -5.48
N ILE A 23 18.07 -1.74 -5.61
CA ILE A 23 17.92 -2.43 -6.91
C ILE A 23 16.52 -2.18 -7.50
N THR A 24 15.51 -1.95 -6.66
CA THR A 24 14.16 -1.65 -7.15
C THR A 24 14.10 -0.32 -7.91
N LYS A 25 13.46 -0.33 -9.09
CA LYS A 25 13.28 0.87 -9.91
C LYS A 25 12.28 1.80 -9.22
N LYS A 26 12.72 3.01 -8.85
CA LYS A 26 11.81 4.07 -8.37
C LYS A 26 10.87 4.47 -9.52
N PRO A 27 9.54 4.52 -9.30
CA PRO A 27 8.60 4.89 -10.36
C PRO A 27 8.87 6.31 -10.86
N THR A 28 8.70 6.51 -12.16
CA THR A 28 8.72 7.84 -12.76
C THR A 28 7.46 8.61 -12.38
N LYS A 29 7.52 9.95 -12.47
CA LYS A 29 6.37 10.81 -12.15
C LYS A 29 5.15 10.51 -13.04
N GLU A 30 5.37 10.02 -14.26
CA GLU A 30 4.31 9.67 -15.20
C GLU A 30 3.63 8.36 -14.83
N GLU A 31 4.41 7.29 -14.60
CA GLU A 31 3.90 5.99 -14.13
C GLU A 31 3.10 6.17 -12.82
N TYR A 32 3.63 6.95 -11.88
CA TYR A 32 2.93 7.24 -10.62
C TYR A 32 1.58 7.93 -10.85
N LYS A 33 1.53 8.95 -11.72
CA LYS A 33 0.28 9.66 -12.03
C LYS A 33 -0.75 8.73 -12.66
N VAL A 34 -0.34 7.83 -13.55
CA VAL A 34 -1.25 6.86 -14.17
C VAL A 34 -1.82 5.91 -13.12
N ILE A 35 -0.97 5.34 -12.27
CA ILE A 35 -1.39 4.43 -11.19
C ILE A 35 -2.38 5.14 -10.25
N VAL A 36 -2.05 6.34 -9.79
CA VAL A 36 -2.92 7.12 -8.88
C VAL A 36 -4.25 7.46 -9.53
N LYS A 37 -4.27 7.83 -10.82
CA LYS A 37 -5.51 8.10 -11.54
C LYS A 37 -6.41 6.87 -11.60
N VAL A 38 -5.87 5.72 -12.00
CA VAL A 38 -6.64 4.47 -12.12
C VAL A 38 -7.13 3.99 -10.75
N ALA A 39 -6.25 4.01 -9.74
CA ALA A 39 -6.61 3.65 -8.37
C ALA A 39 -7.67 4.59 -7.78
N GLY A 40 -7.53 5.90 -8.00
CA GLY A 40 -8.51 6.90 -7.59
C GLY A 40 -9.88 6.68 -8.22
N LEU A 41 -9.91 6.37 -9.52
CA LEU A 41 -11.15 6.05 -10.24
C LEU A 41 -11.83 4.81 -9.65
N GLY A 42 -11.06 3.76 -9.35
CA GLY A 42 -11.57 2.55 -8.70
C GLY A 42 -12.14 2.83 -7.30
N MET A 43 -11.42 3.62 -6.49
CA MET A 43 -11.89 4.00 -5.15
C MET A 43 -13.21 4.77 -5.19
N VAL A 44 -13.37 5.70 -6.13
CA VAL A 44 -14.62 6.47 -6.29
C VAL A 44 -15.78 5.55 -6.68
N ILE A 45 -15.58 4.65 -7.65
CA ILE A 45 -16.64 3.73 -8.09
C ILE A 45 -17.09 2.82 -6.94
N ILE A 46 -16.14 2.18 -6.27
CA ILE A 46 -16.44 1.26 -5.15
C ILE A 46 -17.08 2.01 -3.99
N GLY A 47 -16.57 3.21 -3.67
CA GLY A 47 -17.12 4.08 -2.64
C GLY A 47 -18.56 4.51 -2.94
N LEU A 48 -18.86 4.88 -4.19
CA LEU A 48 -20.22 5.23 -4.61
C LEU A 48 -21.18 4.05 -4.52
N ILE A 49 -20.74 2.85 -4.93
CA ILE A 49 -21.57 1.64 -4.82
C ILE A 49 -21.91 1.36 -3.36
N GLY A 50 -20.90 1.37 -2.47
CA GLY A 50 -21.13 1.20 -1.03
C GLY A 50 -22.03 2.29 -0.44
N PHE A 51 -21.83 3.54 -0.87
CA PHE A 51 -22.64 4.67 -0.45
C PHE A 51 -24.11 4.53 -0.86
N ILE A 52 -24.38 4.11 -2.11
CA ILE A 52 -25.74 3.88 -2.61
C ILE A 52 -26.43 2.78 -1.81
N ILE A 53 -25.74 1.67 -1.51
CA ILE A 53 -26.31 0.58 -0.70
C ILE A 53 -26.73 1.07 0.68
N VAL A 54 -25.86 1.84 1.35
CA VAL A 54 -26.16 2.40 2.67
C VAL A 54 -27.29 3.41 2.59
N MET A 55 -27.30 4.28 1.58
CA MET A 55 -28.34 5.28 1.38
C MET A 55 -29.71 4.65 1.18
N ILE A 56 -29.80 3.62 0.34
CA ILE A 56 -31.04 2.86 0.12
C ILE A 56 -31.48 2.19 1.43
N LYS A 57 -30.54 1.54 2.15
CA LYS A 57 -30.85 0.96 3.46
C LYS A 57 -31.40 2.01 4.43
N THR A 58 -30.78 3.18 4.51
CA THR A 58 -31.22 4.24 5.42
C THR A 58 -32.62 4.72 5.10
N ILE A 59 -32.95 4.95 3.81
CA ILE A 59 -34.27 5.43 3.41
C ILE A 59 -35.36 4.36 3.56
N LEU A 60 -35.02 3.08 3.33
CA LEU A 60 -35.98 1.98 3.24
C LEU A 60 -36.18 1.23 4.57
N PHE A 61 -35.25 1.39 5.52
CA PHE A 61 -35.28 0.77 6.85
C PHE A 61 -35.40 1.80 8.00
N GLU A 62 -35.60 3.08 7.68
CA GLU A 62 -36.30 4.06 8.53
C GLU A 62 -37.82 3.87 8.45
#